data_AF-A0A7W0EVY5-F1
#
_entry.id   AF-A0A7W0EVY5-F1
#
_cell.length_a   1.000
_cell.length_b   1.000
_cell.length_c   1.000
_cell.angle_alpha   90.00
_cell.angle_beta   90.00
_cell.angle_gamma   90.00
#
_symmetry.space_group_name_H-M   'P 1'
#
loop_
_entity.id
_entity.type
_entity.pdbx_description
1 polymer ?
#
loop_
_entity_poly.entity_id
_entity_poly.type
_entity_poly.pdbx_seq_one_letter_code
_entity_poly.pdbx_strand_id
1 'polypeptide(L)'
;MKTINSSELIFGPEIILPSTYTSSSNAVTMNINANGNESWMVHVSKNNSIWDPRLRLYIRRTGNGSGTGTISGGTSFQEITSLNQTFFSGRKKYSNIPVQFQLTGVSLYIPPSSNITTITYTITEQ
;
A
#
# COMPACT_ATOMS: atom_id res chain seq x y z
N MET A 1 -3.66 9.23 -10.71
CA MET A 1 -4.25 10.42 -10.06
C MET A 1 -5.75 10.19 -9.98
N LYS A 2 -6.34 10.13 -8.78
CA LYS A 2 -7.81 10.01 -8.63
C LYS A 2 -8.38 11.41 -8.48
N THR A 3 -9.30 11.79 -9.34
CA THR A 3 -10.06 13.05 -9.25
C THR A 3 -11.29 12.80 -8.39
N ILE A 4 -11.47 13.59 -7.31
CA ILE A 4 -12.70 13.57 -6.52
C ILE A 4 -13.74 14.38 -7.28
N ASN A 5 -14.83 13.74 -7.68
CA ASN A 5 -15.93 14.38 -8.41
C ASN A 5 -17.08 14.70 -7.45
N SER A 6 -17.97 15.62 -7.85
CA SER A 6 -19.17 15.99 -7.07
C SER A 6 -20.05 14.79 -6.70
N SER A 7 -20.00 13.70 -7.48
CA SER A 7 -20.70 12.44 -7.21
C SER A 7 -20.15 11.65 -6.02
N GLU A 8 -18.95 11.96 -5.55
CA GLU A 8 -18.34 11.35 -4.35
C GLU A 8 -18.64 12.17 -3.08
N LEU A 9 -19.37 13.28 -3.21
CA LEU A 9 -19.88 14.07 -2.09
C LEU A 9 -21.19 13.46 -1.61
N ILE A 10 -21.28 13.10 -0.33
CA ILE A 10 -22.57 12.77 0.28
C ILE A 10 -23.30 14.08 0.53
N PHE A 11 -24.39 14.33 -0.20
CA PHE A 11 -25.19 15.55 -0.09
C PHE A 11 -26.12 15.47 1.13
N GLY A 12 -25.69 16.06 2.25
CA GLY A 12 -26.53 16.47 3.38
C GLY A 12 -26.37 17.99 3.65
N PRO A 13 -26.90 18.54 4.76
CA PRO A 13 -26.61 19.93 5.16
C PRO A 13 -25.11 20.18 5.41
N GLU A 14 -24.32 19.11 5.56
CA GLU A 14 -22.86 19.13 5.60
C GLU A 14 -22.32 18.26 4.44
N ILE A 15 -21.32 18.76 3.71
CA ILE A 15 -20.59 18.00 2.69
C ILE A 15 -19.66 17.02 3.43
N ILE A 16 -19.91 15.71 3.30
CA ILE A 16 -19.06 14.67 3.90
C ILE A 16 -18.18 14.05 2.82
N LEU A 17 -16.86 14.21 2.97
CA LEU A 17 -15.88 13.46 2.18
C LEU A 17 -15.69 12.06 2.77
N PRO A 18 -15.52 11.02 1.93
CA PRO A 18 -15.00 9.74 2.39
C PRO A 18 -13.68 9.99 3.13
N SER A 19 -13.61 9.63 4.41
CA SER A 19 -12.38 9.74 5.20
C SER A 19 -11.31 8.74 4.76
N THR A 20 -11.72 7.75 3.95
CA THR A 20 -10.92 6.61 3.51
C THR A 20 -11.10 6.36 2.01
N TYR A 21 -9.99 6.17 1.30
CA TYR A 21 -9.94 5.78 -0.10
C TYR A 21 -9.08 4.54 -0.26
N THR A 22 -9.54 3.57 -1.02
CA THR A 22 -8.81 2.33 -1.29
C THR A 22 -8.53 2.20 -2.78
N SER A 23 -7.30 1.81 -3.13
CA SER A 23 -6.92 1.60 -4.53
C SER A 23 -7.54 0.31 -5.09
N SER A 24 -7.31 0.03 -6.39
CA SER A 24 -7.54 -1.32 -6.91
C SER A 24 -6.77 -2.38 -6.10
N SER A 25 -7.29 -3.60 -6.08
CA SER A 25 -6.71 -4.72 -5.31
C SER A 25 -5.29 -5.11 -5.78
N ASN A 26 -4.95 -4.75 -7.01
CA ASN A 26 -3.69 -4.99 -7.71
C ASN A 26 -3.03 -3.68 -8.16
N ALA A 27 -3.11 -2.62 -7.35
CA ALA A 27 -2.49 -1.34 -7.65
C ALA A 27 -0.97 -1.46 -7.89
N VAL A 28 -0.33 -2.44 -7.24
CA VAL A 28 1.02 -2.90 -7.54
C VAL A 28 1.00 -4.42 -7.69
N THR A 29 1.81 -4.93 -8.61
CA THR A 29 2.02 -6.36 -8.82
C THR A 29 3.51 -6.67 -8.63
N MET A 30 3.83 -7.56 -7.69
CA MET A 30 5.22 -7.90 -7.36
C MET A 30 5.59 -9.30 -7.85
N ASN A 31 6.81 -9.43 -8.39
CA ASN A 31 7.43 -10.69 -8.77
C ASN A 31 8.71 -10.87 -7.96
N ILE A 32 8.87 -12.04 -7.33
CA ILE A 32 10.07 -12.42 -6.58
C ILE A 32 10.72 -13.61 -7.29
N ASN A 33 11.91 -13.39 -7.83
CA ASN A 33 12.69 -14.41 -8.53
C ASN A 33 13.80 -14.94 -7.61
N ALA A 34 13.43 -15.78 -6.64
CA ALA A 34 14.37 -16.48 -5.78
C ALA A 34 14.86 -17.79 -6.43
N ASN A 35 16.10 -18.18 -6.16
CA ASN A 35 16.69 -19.42 -6.66
C ASN A 35 16.44 -20.58 -5.68
N GLY A 36 16.14 -21.76 -6.21
CA GLY A 36 15.96 -22.96 -5.39
C GLY A 36 14.95 -22.79 -4.25
N ASN A 37 15.43 -22.97 -3.01
CA ASN A 37 14.63 -22.95 -1.77
C ASN A 37 14.87 -21.70 -0.91
N GLU A 38 15.47 -20.65 -1.46
CA GLU A 38 15.81 -19.42 -0.74
C GLU A 38 14.59 -18.80 -0.04
N SER A 39 14.80 -18.37 1.21
CA SER A 39 13.88 -17.53 1.96
C SER A 39 14.13 -16.06 1.68
N TRP A 40 13.06 -15.30 1.63
CA TRP A 40 13.11 -13.87 1.39
C TRP A 40 12.10 -13.14 2.26
N MET A 41 12.42 -11.87 2.54
CA MET A 41 11.57 -10.95 3.27
C MET A 41 11.46 -9.64 2.51
N VAL A 42 10.22 -9.14 2.41
CA VAL A 42 9.92 -7.85 1.78
C VAL A 42 9.64 -6.85 2.89
N HIS A 43 10.44 -5.80 2.93
CA HIS A 43 10.21 -4.63 3.77
C HIS A 43 9.58 -3.51 2.97
N VAL A 44 8.85 -2.64 3.65
CA VAL A 44 8.26 -1.43 3.09
C VAL A 44 8.52 -0.23 3.99
N SER A 45 8.80 0.91 3.37
CA SER A 45 8.88 2.22 4.00
C SER A 45 8.40 3.29 3.03
N LYS A 46 8.18 4.51 3.52
CA LYS A 46 7.89 5.67 2.69
C LYS A 46 8.82 6.83 3.00
N ASN A 47 9.10 7.64 1.99
CA ASN A 47 9.76 8.92 2.11
C ASN A 47 8.82 10.01 1.59
N ASN A 48 8.38 10.89 2.47
CA ASN A 48 7.43 11.95 2.16
C ASN A 48 8.16 13.14 1.52
N SER A 49 7.78 13.51 0.29
CA SER A 49 8.27 14.73 -0.35
C SER A 49 7.36 15.93 -0.05
N ILE A 50 6.04 15.76 -0.27
CA ILE A 50 5.00 16.74 0.07
C ILE A 50 3.86 15.93 0.69
N TRP A 51 3.72 15.91 2.02
CA TRP A 51 2.72 15.04 2.65
C TRP A 51 2.07 15.70 3.85
N ASP A 52 0.74 15.75 3.84
CA ASP A 52 -0.02 16.25 4.97
C ASP A 52 0.06 15.26 6.15
N PRO A 53 0.42 15.71 7.37
CA PRO A 53 0.58 14.85 8.53
C PRO A 53 -0.73 14.26 9.05
N ARG A 54 -1.90 14.62 8.52
CA ARG A 54 -3.19 13.98 8.81
C ARG A 54 -3.44 12.76 7.93
N LEU A 55 -2.80 12.69 6.76
CA LEU A 55 -2.92 11.55 5.86
C LEU A 55 -2.13 10.35 6.38
N ARG A 56 -2.77 9.20 6.39
CA ARG A 56 -2.17 7.91 6.73
C ARG A 56 -2.28 7.00 5.52
N LEU A 57 -1.16 6.39 5.13
CA LEU A 57 -1.10 5.50 3.98
C LEU A 57 -0.83 4.08 4.47
N TYR A 58 -1.71 3.16 4.10
CA TYR A 58 -1.66 1.77 4.48
C TYR A 58 -1.45 0.88 3.25
N ILE A 59 -0.91 -0.30 3.48
CA ILE A 59 -0.64 -1.32 2.46
C ILE A 59 -1.10 -2.69 2.92
N ARG A 60 -1.59 -3.51 1.98
CA ARG A 60 -1.78 -4.95 2.16
C ARG A 60 -1.57 -5.70 0.85
N ARG A 61 -1.25 -6.99 0.95
CA ARG A 61 -1.46 -7.97 -0.11
C ARG A 61 -2.94 -8.35 -0.15
N THR A 62 -3.50 -8.47 -1.34
CA THR A 62 -4.88 -8.95 -1.54
C THR A 62 -4.93 -10.41 -1.99
N GLY A 63 -3.76 -11.02 -2.21
CA GLY A 63 -3.61 -12.40 -2.62
C GLY A 63 -2.15 -12.83 -2.54
N ASN A 64 -1.93 -14.11 -2.83
CA ASN A 64 -0.60 -14.72 -2.80
C ASN A 64 0.13 -14.66 -4.15
N GLY A 65 -0.59 -14.33 -5.23
CA GLY A 65 -0.09 -14.59 -6.58
C GLY A 65 0.06 -16.09 -6.84
N SER A 66 0.99 -16.45 -7.71
CA SER A 66 1.27 -17.84 -8.10
C SER A 66 2.74 -18.18 -7.87
N GLY A 67 3.04 -19.35 -7.33
CA GLY A 67 4.40 -19.78 -7.01
C GLY A 67 4.44 -21.22 -6.49
N THR A 68 5.64 -21.76 -6.29
CA THR A 68 5.88 -23.16 -5.86
C THR A 68 6.35 -23.27 -4.41
N GLY A 69 6.40 -22.15 -3.69
CA GLY A 69 6.88 -22.07 -2.31
C GLY A 69 5.77 -21.71 -1.32
N THR A 70 6.13 -20.89 -0.33
CA THR A 70 5.20 -20.37 0.68
C THR A 70 5.27 -18.86 0.73
N ILE A 71 4.17 -18.20 1.08
CA ILE A 71 4.09 -16.75 1.31
C ILE A 71 3.24 -16.49 2.55
N SER A 72 3.69 -15.56 3.42
CA SER A 72 3.04 -15.28 4.71
C SER A 72 3.11 -13.80 5.07
N GLY A 73 2.15 -13.33 5.87
CA GLY A 73 2.10 -11.94 6.37
C GLY A 73 1.55 -10.92 5.37
N GLY A 74 1.25 -9.71 5.84
CA GLY A 74 0.84 -8.59 4.97
C GLY A 74 -0.56 -8.68 4.37
N THR A 75 -1.47 -9.54 4.86
CA THR A 75 -2.86 -9.63 4.36
C THR A 75 -3.81 -8.61 4.99
N SER A 76 -3.42 -8.03 6.13
CA SER A 76 -4.11 -6.92 6.78
C SER A 76 -3.47 -5.59 6.39
N PHE A 77 -4.25 -4.50 6.42
CA PHE A 77 -3.70 -3.16 6.20
C PHE A 77 -2.73 -2.81 7.33
N GLN A 78 -1.49 -2.50 6.96
CA GLN A 78 -0.47 -1.96 7.85
C GLN A 78 -0.09 -0.54 7.43
N GLU A 79 0.17 0.35 8.39
CA GLU A 79 0.60 1.71 8.06
C GLU A 79 2.03 1.71 7.52
N ILE A 80 2.24 2.40 6.39
CA ILE A 80 3.59 2.67 5.89
C ILE A 80 4.14 3.90 6.61
N THR A 81 5.24 3.71 7.33
CA THR A 81 5.98 4.76 8.03
C THR A 81 7.33 5.03 7.34
N SER A 82 8.10 5.99 7.85
CA SER A 82 9.47 6.24 7.39
C SER A 82 10.47 5.17 7.81
N LEU A 83 10.10 4.29 8.75
CA LEU A 83 10.92 3.18 9.18
C LEU A 83 10.67 1.96 8.30
N ASN A 84 11.73 1.21 8.01
CA ASN A 84 11.59 -0.08 7.35
C ASN A 84 10.81 -1.05 8.24
N GLN A 85 9.71 -1.57 7.71
CA GLN A 85 8.85 -2.52 8.40
C GLN A 85 8.70 -3.77 7.54
N THR A 86 8.72 -4.94 8.17
CA THR A 86 8.38 -6.19 7.47
C THR A 86 6.96 -6.12 6.94
N PHE A 87 6.79 -6.36 5.65
CA PHE A 87 5.49 -6.38 5.01
C PHE A 87 4.99 -7.82 4.84
N PHE A 88 5.79 -8.66 4.18
CA PHE A 88 5.51 -10.09 4.06
C PHE A 88 6.80 -10.84 3.77
N SER A 89 6.76 -12.16 3.90
CA SER A 89 7.90 -13.03 3.63
C SER A 89 7.46 -14.26 2.86
N GLY A 90 8.44 -14.99 2.34
CA GLY A 90 8.17 -16.21 1.63
C GLY A 90 9.43 -17.01 1.32
N ARG A 91 9.22 -18.05 0.52
CA ARG A 91 10.26 -18.95 0.02
C ARG A 91 10.01 -19.26 -1.44
N LYS A 92 11.08 -19.53 -2.17
CA LYS A 92 11.07 -19.82 -3.62
C LYS A 92 10.45 -18.69 -4.45
N LYS A 93 10.30 -18.94 -5.74
CA LYS A 93 9.72 -17.99 -6.69
C LYS A 93 8.22 -17.78 -6.49
N TYR A 94 7.81 -16.51 -6.55
CA TYR A 94 6.42 -16.09 -6.66
C TYR A 94 6.25 -15.02 -7.73
N SER A 95 5.10 -15.02 -8.38
CA SER A 95 4.74 -14.05 -9.41
C SER A 95 3.34 -13.54 -9.20
N ASN A 96 3.09 -12.33 -9.69
CA ASN A 96 1.78 -11.67 -9.63
C ASN A 96 1.22 -11.51 -8.21
N ILE A 97 2.06 -11.20 -7.22
CA ILE A 97 1.59 -10.92 -5.85
C ILE A 97 0.86 -9.55 -5.89
N PRO A 98 -0.46 -9.49 -5.69
CA PRO A 98 -1.22 -8.26 -5.82
C PRO A 98 -1.19 -7.45 -4.50
N VAL A 99 -0.92 -6.16 -4.62
CA VAL A 99 -0.80 -5.21 -3.52
C VAL A 99 -1.80 -4.08 -3.69
N GLN A 100 -2.42 -3.68 -2.57
CA GLN A 100 -3.42 -2.64 -2.47
C GLN A 100 -3.04 -1.61 -1.41
N PHE A 101 -3.38 -0.35 -1.67
CA PHE A 101 -3.19 0.75 -0.74
C PHE A 101 -4.52 1.26 -0.19
N GLN A 102 -4.45 1.85 0.99
CA GLN A 102 -5.56 2.60 1.57
C GLN A 102 -5.03 3.92 2.13
N LEU A 103 -5.68 5.02 1.77
CA LEU A 103 -5.41 6.36 2.27
C LEU A 103 -6.52 6.72 3.26
N THR A 104 -6.18 7.10 4.48
CA THR A 104 -7.14 7.62 5.47
C THR A 104 -6.75 9.02 5.92
N GLY A 105 -7.69 9.69 6.61
CA GLY A 105 -7.49 11.04 7.14
C GLY A 105 -7.77 12.15 6.12
N VAL A 106 -8.42 11.82 5.00
CA VAL A 106 -8.83 12.81 4.00
C VAL A 106 -9.92 13.70 4.58
N SER A 107 -9.76 15.02 4.49
CA SER A 107 -10.71 16.01 4.98
C SER A 107 -10.66 17.29 4.16
N LEU A 108 -11.71 18.11 4.24
CA LEU A 108 -11.80 19.43 3.59
C LEU A 108 -10.76 20.44 4.11
N TYR A 109 -10.17 20.17 5.28
CA TYR A 109 -9.13 21.01 5.88
C TYR A 109 -7.73 20.71 5.36
N ILE A 110 -7.57 19.70 4.50
CA ILE A 110 -6.31 19.47 3.77
C ILE A 110 -6.33 20.44 2.59
N PRO A 111 -5.36 21.38 2.50
CA PRO A 111 -5.29 22.30 1.38
C PRO A 111 -5.31 21.52 0.06
N PRO A 112 -5.94 22.05 -1.01
CA PRO A 112 -5.88 21.44 -2.33
C PRO A 112 -4.43 21.53 -2.84
N SER A 113 -3.63 20.53 -2.48
CA SER A 113 -2.24 20.39 -2.85
C SER A 113 -1.94 18.95 -3.21
N SER A 114 -0.99 18.77 -4.13
CA SER A 114 -0.50 17.45 -4.48
C SER A 114 0.23 16.85 -3.29
N ASN A 115 -0.31 15.77 -2.74
CA ASN A 115 0.39 14.94 -1.75
C ASN A 115 1.25 13.92 -2.50
N ILE A 116 2.57 13.99 -2.31
CA ILE A 116 3.60 13.20 -2.97
C ILE A 116 4.43 12.49 -1.90
N THR A 117 4.46 11.16 -1.99
CA THR A 117 5.34 10.30 -1.19
C THR A 117 5.88 9.18 -2.07
N THR A 118 7.10 8.74 -1.78
CA THR A 118 7.75 7.62 -2.44
C THR A 118 7.68 6.41 -1.52
N ILE A 119 7.16 5.29 -2.02
CA ILE A 119 7.16 4.01 -1.30
C ILE A 119 8.34 3.18 -1.78
N THR A 120 9.18 2.74 -0.84
CA THR A 120 10.35 1.90 -1.12
C THR A 120 10.07 0.48 -0.63
N TYR A 121 10.33 -0.49 -1.49
CA TYR A 121 10.35 -1.91 -1.15
C TYR A 121 11.79 -2.39 -1.10
N THR A 122 12.15 -3.10 -0.04
CA THR A 122 13.47 -3.73 0.10
C THR A 122 13.29 -5.22 0.26
N ILE A 123 13.97 -6.00 -0.58
CA ILE A 123 13.95 -7.45 -0.51
C ILE A 123 15.28 -7.89 0.06
N THR A 124 15.25 -8.75 1.07
CA THR A 124 16.44 -9.37 1.66
C THR A 124 16.31 -10.88 1.62
N GLU A 125 17.42 -11.57 1.34
CA GLU A 125 17.55 -12.99 1.58
C GLU A 125 17.62 -13.25 3.10
N GLN A 126 17.08 -14.37 3.54
CA GLN A 126 17.19 -14.86 4.92
C GLN A 126 18.04 -16.13 4.96
#